data_AF-A0A699WRU3-F1
#
_entry.id   AF-A0A699WRU3-F1
#
_cell.length_a   1.000
_cell.length_b   1.000
_cell.length_c   1.000
_cell.angle_alpha   90.00
_cell.angle_beta   90.00
_cell.angle_gamma   90.00
#
_symmetry.space_group_name_H-M   'P 1'
#
loop_
_entity.id
_entity.type
_entity.pdbx_description
1 polymer ?
#
loop_
_entity_poly.entity_id
_entity_poly.type
_entity_poly.pdbx_seq_one_letter_code
_entity_poly.pdbx_strand_id
1 'polypeptide(L)'
;LRTSSISQSTNKKQEFVKLDDKKVEKKDDEKRRDMSKVKCYNCKKEGHFAKDCKKAKVKDYNYYKTKILLAKKDNDEQVLFTGDQA
;
A
#
# COMPACT_ATOMS: atom_id res chain seq x y z
N LEU A 1 -58.34 28.00 18.84
CA LEU A 1 -57.24 28.98 18.88
C LEU A 1 -55.93 28.26 18.54
N ARG A 2 -55.12 28.80 17.63
CA ARG A 2 -53.69 28.43 17.53
C ARG A 2 -52.96 29.03 18.72
N THR A 3 -52.14 28.25 19.41
CA THR A 3 -50.92 28.76 20.03
C THR A 3 -49.82 27.71 19.91
N SER A 4 -48.73 28.15 19.31
CA SER A 4 -47.49 27.44 19.04
C SER A 4 -46.63 27.29 20.30
N SER A 5 -45.54 26.53 20.13
CA SER A 5 -44.26 26.61 20.87
C SER A 5 -44.21 25.72 22.13
N ILE A 6 -43.12 25.04 22.50
CA ILE A 6 -41.69 25.30 22.34
C ILE A 6 -40.94 23.95 22.28
N SER A 7 -39.97 23.85 21.38
CA SER A 7 -39.04 22.73 21.22
C SER A 7 -38.15 22.56 22.46
N GLN A 8 -38.27 21.44 23.18
CA GLN A 8 -37.27 21.05 24.18
C GLN A 8 -36.14 20.29 23.47
N SER A 9 -35.07 21.03 23.19
CA SER A 9 -33.79 20.52 22.73
C SER A 9 -33.28 19.43 23.68
N THR A 10 -33.32 18.17 23.24
CA THR A 10 -32.60 17.10 23.94
C THR A 10 -31.12 17.26 23.64
N ASN A 11 -30.36 17.67 24.65
CA ASN A 11 -28.90 17.54 24.64
C ASN A 11 -28.59 16.04 24.59
N LYS A 12 -28.50 15.50 23.37
CA LYS A 12 -28.00 14.15 23.13
C LYS A 12 -26.51 14.18 23.50
N LYS A 13 -26.23 13.90 24.77
CA LYS A 13 -24.90 13.51 25.24
C LYS A 13 -24.43 12.43 24.27
N GLN A 14 -23.47 12.79 23.43
CA GLN A 14 -22.74 11.83 22.64
C GLN A 14 -21.97 11.03 23.68
N GLU A 15 -22.45 9.83 23.99
CA GLU A 15 -21.64 8.87 24.72
C GLU A 15 -20.41 8.63 23.85
N PHE A 16 -19.30 9.25 24.24
CA PHE A 16 -17.99 8.91 23.76
C PHE A 16 -17.73 7.51 24.29
N VAL A 17 -18.16 6.50 23.52
CA VAL A 17 -17.72 5.13 23.67
C VAL A 17 -16.22 5.20 23.50
N LYS A 18 -15.51 5.18 24.63
CA LYS A 18 -14.07 4.98 24.68
C LYS A 18 -13.85 3.64 23.99
N LEU A 19 -13.36 3.70 22.75
CA LEU A 19 -12.85 2.52 22.10
C LEU A 19 -11.57 2.21 22.86
N ASP A 20 -11.68 1.33 23.85
CA ASP A 20 -10.51 0.80 24.53
C ASP A 20 -9.60 0.28 23.42
N ASP A 21 -8.43 0.89 23.27
CA ASP A 21 -7.38 0.43 22.38
C ASP A 21 -7.05 -0.98 22.81
N LYS A 22 -7.75 -1.93 22.19
CA LYS A 22 -7.46 -3.34 22.26
C LYS A 22 -6.10 -3.44 21.59
N LYS A 23 -5.05 -3.32 22.42
CA LYS A 23 -3.72 -3.80 22.10
C LYS A 23 -3.94 -5.24 21.71
N VAL A 24 -4.12 -5.46 20.41
CA VAL A 24 -4.02 -6.77 19.80
C VAL A 24 -2.56 -7.11 20.07
N GLU A 25 -2.34 -7.79 21.19
CA GLU A 25 -1.16 -8.61 21.35
C GLU A 25 -1.25 -9.57 20.17
N LYS A 26 -0.56 -9.18 19.09
CA LYS A 26 -0.17 -10.12 18.05
C LYS A 26 0.65 -11.13 18.83
N LYS A 27 -0.02 -12.18 19.31
CA LYS A 27 0.66 -13.41 19.58
C LYS A 27 1.27 -13.74 18.24
N ASP A 28 2.57 -13.51 18.15
CA ASP A 28 3.37 -14.08 17.09
C ASP A 28 3.25 -15.59 17.31
N ASP A 29 2.13 -16.15 16.85
CA ASP A 29 2.03 -17.56 16.51
C ASP A 29 3.05 -17.71 15.38
N GLU A 30 4.30 -17.90 15.79
CA GLU A 30 5.36 -18.48 15.01
C GLU A 30 4.96 -19.94 14.75
N LYS A 31 3.85 -20.13 14.02
CA LYS A 31 3.76 -21.26 13.11
C LYS A 31 4.81 -20.98 12.05
N ARG A 32 6.08 -21.22 12.42
CA ARG A 32 7.24 -21.14 11.56
C ARG A 32 6.86 -21.97 10.35
N ARG A 33 6.48 -21.28 9.27
CA ARG A 33 6.12 -21.95 8.03
C ARG A 33 7.32 -22.80 7.69
N ASP A 34 7.08 -24.06 7.39
CA ASP A 34 8.15 -24.96 7.00
C ASP A 34 8.84 -24.38 5.75
N MET A 35 10.02 -23.80 5.95
CA MET A 35 10.76 -23.10 4.89
C MET A 35 11.16 -24.07 3.78
N SER A 36 11.29 -25.37 4.08
CA SER A 36 11.62 -26.38 3.07
C SER A 36 10.57 -26.46 1.96
N LYS A 37 9.31 -26.09 2.25
CA LYS A 37 8.20 -26.09 1.28
C LYS A 37 8.01 -24.74 0.58
N VAL A 38 8.76 -23.71 0.97
CA VAL A 38 8.64 -22.37 0.38
C VAL A 38 9.46 -22.30 -0.90
N LYS A 39 8.79 -22.24 -2.06
CA LYS A 39 9.43 -22.08 -3.38
C LYS A 39 9.61 -20.61 -3.74
N CYS A 40 10.85 -20.20 -4.01
CA CYS A 40 11.19 -18.86 -4.45
C CYS A 40 10.71 -18.61 -5.89
N TYR A 41 9.90 -17.57 -6.10
CA TYR A 41 9.42 -17.19 -7.44
C TYR A 41 10.54 -16.74 -8.38
N ASN A 42 11.62 -16.16 -7.85
CA ASN A 42 12.74 -15.64 -8.64
C ASN A 42 13.62 -16.77 -9.19
N CYS A 43 14.12 -17.65 -8.33
CA CYS A 43 15.10 -18.67 -8.73
C CYS A 43 14.54 -20.10 -8.82
N LYS A 44 13.24 -20.27 -8.51
CA LYS A 44 12.52 -21.55 -8.50
C LYS A 44 13.06 -22.62 -7.53
N LYS A 45 13.98 -22.25 -6.63
CA LYS A 45 14.48 -23.12 -5.55
C LYS A 45 13.66 -22.96 -4.27
N GLU A 46 13.64 -24.00 -3.46
CA GLU A 46 12.97 -24.01 -2.16
C GLU A 46 13.83 -23.39 -1.04
N GLY A 47 13.28 -23.25 0.17
CA GLY A 47 14.00 -22.82 1.37
C GLY A 47 13.96 -21.32 1.68
N HIS A 48 13.42 -20.48 0.80
CA HIS A 48 13.42 -19.02 1.01
C HIS A 48 12.35 -18.29 0.19
N PHE A 49 11.96 -17.10 0.66
CA PHE A 49 11.10 -16.19 -0.08
C PHE A 49 11.87 -15.42 -1.17
N ALA A 50 11.16 -14.95 -2.20
CA ALA A 50 11.77 -14.16 -3.28
C ALA A 50 12.47 -12.87 -2.81
N LYS A 51 12.02 -12.29 -1.68
CA LYS A 51 12.63 -11.11 -1.06
C LYS A 51 14.05 -11.38 -0.52
N ASP A 52 14.32 -12.62 -0.11
CA ASP A 52 15.59 -13.04 0.50
C ASP A 52 16.49 -13.77 -0.53
N CYS A 53 16.10 -13.77 -1.81
CA CYS A 53 16.82 -14.47 -2.86
C CYS A 53 18.14 -13.74 -3.19
N LYS A 54 19.26 -14.44 -3.00
CA LYS A 54 20.61 -13.92 -3.34
C LYS A 54 20.84 -13.76 -4.84
N LYS A 55 20.07 -14.46 -5.69
CA LYS A 55 20.18 -14.30 -7.14
C LYS A 55 19.58 -12.97 -7.57
N ALA A 56 20.16 -12.35 -8.59
CA ALA A 56 19.58 -11.18 -9.23
C ALA A 56 18.09 -11.42 -9.57
N LYS A 57 17.27 -10.40 -9.38
CA LYS A 57 15.87 -10.46 -9.77
C LYS A 57 15.82 -10.61 -11.30
N VAL A 58 15.18 -11.68 -11.77
CA VAL A 58 14.92 -11.85 -13.20
C VAL A 58 13.94 -10.75 -13.59
N LYS A 59 14.45 -9.74 -14.28
CA LYS A 59 13.61 -8.71 -14.90
C LYS A 59 13.21 -9.25 -16.26
N ASP A 60 11.92 -9.34 -16.51
CA ASP A 60 11.43 -9.78 -17.81
C ASP A 60 11.64 -8.70 -18.88
N TYR A 61 11.47 -9.10 -20.14
CA TYR A 61 11.57 -8.19 -21.28
C TYR A 61 10.57 -7.02 -21.17
N ASN A 62 9.38 -7.28 -20.62
CA ASN A 62 8.35 -6.27 -20.41
C ASN A 62 8.79 -5.18 -19.42
N TYR A 63 9.46 -5.55 -18.32
CA TYR A 63 10.07 -4.59 -17.40
C TYR A 63 11.08 -3.69 -18.12
N TYR A 64 11.98 -4.27 -18.93
CA TYR A 64 12.95 -3.47 -19.68
C TYR A 64 12.29 -2.58 -20.73
N LYS A 65 11.33 -3.10 -21.49
CA LYS A 65 10.54 -2.33 -22.47
C LYS A 65 9.89 -1.13 -21.80
N THR A 66 9.20 -1.31 -20.67
CA THR A 66 8.58 -0.21 -19.93
C THR A 66 9.60 0.77 -19.39
N LYS A 67 10.74 0.31 -18.85
CA LYS A 67 11.80 1.22 -18.36
C LYS A 67 12.42 2.06 -19.48
N ILE A 68 12.61 1.49 -20.67
CA ILE A 68 13.10 2.22 -21.85
C ILE A 68 12.05 3.25 -22.31
N LEU A 69 10.77 2.87 -22.34
CA LEU A 69 9.69 3.81 -22.69
C LEU A 69 9.60 4.97 -21.70
N LEU A 70 9.76 4.71 -20.40
CA LEU A 70 9.75 5.75 -19.37
C LEU A 70 10.93 6.70 -19.53
N ALA A 71 12.15 6.19 -19.72
CA ALA A 71 13.34 7.03 -19.91
C ALA A 71 13.28 7.91 -21.17
N LYS A 72 12.51 7.51 -22.20
CA LYS A 72 12.26 8.34 -23.39
C LYS A 72 11.28 9.46 -23.11
N LYS A 73 10.22 9.20 -22.33
CA LYS A 73 9.25 10.24 -21.93
C LYS A 73 9.90 11.35 -21.12
N ASP A 74 10.85 11.02 -20.25
CA ASP A 74 11.58 12.03 -19.47
C ASP A 74 12.45 12.96 -20.36
N ASN A 75 12.86 12.53 -21.56
CA ASN A 75 13.55 13.39 -22.54
C ASN A 75 12.58 14.24 -23.36
N ASP A 76 11.44 13.66 -23.78
CA ASP A 76 10.41 14.38 -24.53
C ASP A 76 9.73 15.46 -23.65
N GLU A 77 9.64 15.24 -22.34
CA GLU A 77 9.10 16.19 -21.38
C GLU A 77 10.08 17.35 -21.09
N GLN A 78 11.41 17.11 -21.10
CA GLN A 78 12.39 18.21 -21.04
C GLN A 78 12.36 19.13 -22.26
N VAL A 79 12.03 18.62 -23.45
CA VAL A 79 11.87 19.44 -24.66
C VAL A 79 10.63 20.34 -24.60
N LEU A 80 9.60 19.94 -23.84
CA LEU A 80 8.34 20.69 -23.75
C LEU A 80 8.39 21.87 -22.77
N PHE A 81 9.32 21.89 -21.81
CA PHE A 81 9.42 22.94 -20.79
C PHE A 81 10.29 24.15 -21.18
N THR A 82 10.98 24.13 -22.33
CA THR A 82 11.85 25.24 -22.78
C THR A 82 11.22 26.11 -23.88
N GLY A 83 9.90 25.99 -24.10
CA GLY A 83 9.20 26.59 -25.24
C GLY A 83 8.66 28.01 -25.07
N ASP A 84 8.35 28.48 -23.86
CA ASP A 84 7.69 29.78 -23.66
C ASP A 84 8.24 30.52 -22.43
N GLN A 85 9.43 31.11 -22.59
CA GLN A 85 9.83 32.32 -21.87
C GLN A 85 10.25 33.34 -22.92
N ALA A 86 9.27 34.01 -23.50
CA ALA A 86 9.42 35.24 -24.28
C ALA A 86 8.47 36.30 -23.72
#